data_AF-A0A367QI66-F1
#
_entry.id   AF-A0A367QI66-F1
#
_cell.length_a   1.000
_cell.length_b   1.000
_cell.length_c   1.000
_cell.angle_alpha   90.00
_cell.angle_beta   90.00
_cell.angle_gamma   90.00
#
_symmetry.space_group_name_H-M   'P 1'
#
loop_
_entity.id
_entity.type
_entity.pdbx_description
1 polymer ?
#
loop_
_entity_poly.entity_id
_entity_poly.type
_entity_poly.pdbx_seq_one_letter_code
_entity_poly.pdbx_strand_id
1 'polypeptide(L)'
;MRVERNNSLDTLKALSITFVFIWHLRPFQFIIDDSSQIHVLMIAKIIRDLELQLSLTAVPIFYIVSLYLFFKKFNDIKYLRKRLTKLIKIYLFWMIVQNIFFVIFTREFPSFSWQMFIGLEPSLPFVGDSVFYFLFNLICLISFAFLYQLINSNYLKKVLSFTIIMFCLFYFETCFLLNFSIPYHWLINFVIYVPIAFYLANFTNKILNFKFYYLIAYLLFSFHDIYLRNYGYYLNIYGRIAIVSGAVAIFCYVYNQKDIKQNLIIQQLSKYSLGLFSLHKYWQYLFFLLINHYRVGIDGRVFGTPLSSIFIIEGFFVIFFTCVSVYLLKLTFFKQFVS
;
A
#
# COMPACT_ATOMS: atom_id res chain seq x y z
N MET A 1 1.98 -15.04 -28.35
CA MET A 1 1.32 -13.70 -28.28
C MET A 1 2.06 -12.83 -27.28
N ARG A 2 2.59 -11.66 -27.70
CA ARG A 2 3.05 -10.63 -26.76
C ARG A 2 1.80 -10.09 -26.04
N VAL A 3 1.72 -10.27 -24.72
CA VAL A 3 0.63 -9.68 -23.93
C VAL A 3 0.77 -8.17 -24.03
N GLU A 4 -0.17 -7.51 -24.71
CA GLU A 4 -0.21 -6.06 -24.79
C GLU A 4 -0.28 -5.46 -23.39
N ARG A 5 0.46 -4.36 -23.22
CA ARG A 5 0.56 -3.66 -21.95
C ARG A 5 -0.77 -2.97 -21.67
N ASN A 6 -1.38 -3.27 -20.52
CA ASN A 6 -2.65 -2.66 -20.13
C ASN A 6 -2.39 -1.37 -19.33
N ASN A 7 -2.62 -0.22 -19.96
CA ASN A 7 -2.39 1.10 -19.35
C ASN A 7 -3.21 1.34 -18.08
N SER A 8 -4.41 0.77 -17.96
CA SER A 8 -5.25 0.92 -16.77
C SER A 8 -4.62 0.21 -15.56
N LEU A 9 -4.03 -0.97 -15.76
CA LEU A 9 -3.29 -1.66 -14.70
C LEU A 9 -1.97 -0.94 -14.35
N ASP A 10 -1.31 -0.32 -15.33
CA ASP A 10 -0.15 0.53 -15.04
C ASP A 10 -0.55 1.76 -14.22
N THR A 11 -1.68 2.38 -14.56
CA THR A 11 -2.22 3.53 -13.83
C THR A 11 -2.55 3.16 -12.39
N LEU A 12 -3.17 2.01 -12.16
CA LEU A 12 -3.46 1.52 -10.80
C LEU A 12 -2.19 1.27 -9.97
N LYS A 13 -1.13 0.73 -10.58
CA LYS A 13 0.16 0.55 -9.90
C LYS A 13 0.84 1.89 -9.61
N ALA A 14 0.78 2.83 -10.55
CA ALA A 14 1.31 4.18 -10.38
C ALA A 14 0.58 4.91 -9.23
N LEU A 15 -0.76 4.86 -9.20
CA LEU A 15 -1.55 5.42 -8.11
C LEU A 15 -1.19 4.78 -6.77
N SER A 16 -1.08 3.46 -6.72
CA SER A 16 -0.67 2.74 -5.51
C SER A 16 0.67 3.25 -4.97
N ILE A 17 1.72 3.36 -5.80
CA ILE A 17 3.02 3.87 -5.32
C ILE A 17 2.96 5.36 -4.94
N THR A 18 2.21 6.18 -5.68
CA THR A 18 2.02 7.60 -5.34
C THR A 18 1.33 7.76 -3.99
N PHE A 19 0.30 6.97 -3.69
CA PHE A 19 -0.38 6.99 -2.40
C PHE A 19 0.50 6.51 -1.25
N VAL A 20 1.41 5.55 -1.49
CA VAL A 20 2.44 5.19 -0.49
C VAL A 20 3.36 6.37 -0.18
N PHE A 21 3.80 7.10 -1.21
CA PHE A 21 4.64 8.28 -1.01
C PHE A 21 3.93 9.39 -0.25
N ILE A 22 2.66 9.68 -0.60
CA ILE A 22 1.85 10.64 0.16
C ILE A 22 1.74 10.20 1.62
N TRP A 23 1.48 8.90 1.86
CA TRP A 23 1.35 8.36 3.21
C TRP A 23 2.61 8.53 4.07
N HIS A 24 3.77 8.15 3.54
CA HIS A 24 5.02 8.12 4.31
C HIS A 24 5.71 9.47 4.37
N LEU A 25 5.61 10.30 3.33
CA LEU A 25 6.29 11.60 3.25
C LEU A 25 5.43 12.74 3.82
N ARG A 26 4.11 12.55 3.87
CA ARG A 26 3.13 13.55 4.37
C ARG A 26 3.42 14.97 3.86
N PRO A 27 3.44 15.17 2.53
CA PRO A 27 3.81 16.47 1.95
C PRO A 27 2.86 17.60 2.35
N PHE A 28 1.64 17.28 2.77
CA PHE A 28 0.64 18.23 3.22
C PHE A 28 0.49 18.17 4.74
N GLN A 29 1.25 18.99 5.47
CA GLN A 29 1.07 19.20 6.90
C GLN A 29 0.56 20.61 7.17
N PHE A 30 -0.60 20.69 7.83
CA PHE A 30 -1.15 21.95 8.31
C PHE A 30 -0.56 22.24 9.69
N ILE A 31 0.09 23.39 9.84
CA ILE A 31 0.48 23.92 11.15
C ILE A 31 -0.72 24.67 11.68
N ILE A 32 -1.20 24.27 12.84
CA ILE A 32 -2.37 24.86 13.48
C ILE A 32 -1.90 25.38 14.82
N ASP A 33 -1.72 26.69 14.91
CA ASP A 33 -1.42 27.40 16.17
C ASP A 33 -2.71 27.66 16.96
N ASP A 34 -2.58 27.94 18.25
CA ASP A 34 -3.71 28.24 19.16
C ASP A 34 -4.57 29.43 18.72
N SER A 35 -4.05 30.31 17.84
CA SER A 35 -4.78 31.43 17.24
C SER A 35 -5.56 31.07 15.96
N SER A 36 -5.51 29.81 15.52
CA SER A 36 -6.15 29.39 14.27
C SER A 36 -7.67 29.37 14.43
N GLN A 37 -8.39 30.00 13.49
CA GLN A 37 -9.84 29.98 13.49
C GLN A 37 -10.37 28.54 13.45
N ILE A 38 -11.42 28.26 14.24
CA ILE A 38 -12.04 26.93 14.36
C ILE A 38 -12.40 26.33 12.99
N HIS A 39 -12.85 27.16 12.04
CA HIS A 39 -13.15 26.72 10.68
C HIS A 39 -11.93 26.19 9.92
N VAL A 40 -10.76 26.82 10.09
CA VAL A 40 -9.49 26.39 9.47
C VAL A 40 -9.02 25.08 10.08
N LEU A 41 -9.10 24.94 11.40
CA LEU A 41 -8.81 23.68 12.11
C LEU A 41 -9.70 22.54 11.61
N MET A 42 -11.00 22.80 11.44
CA MET A 42 -11.96 21.80 10.97
C MET A 42 -11.66 21.37 9.53
N ILE A 43 -11.40 22.32 8.62
CA ILE A 43 -11.04 22.02 7.22
C ILE A 43 -9.74 21.23 7.15
N ALA A 44 -8.71 21.64 7.87
CA ALA A 44 -7.42 20.95 7.90
C ALA A 44 -7.55 19.50 8.39
N LYS A 45 -8.37 19.27 9.43
CA LYS A 45 -8.67 17.93 9.95
C LYS A 45 -9.38 17.06 8.90
N ILE A 46 -10.40 17.59 8.24
CA ILE A 46 -11.13 16.88 7.18
C ILE A 46 -10.20 16.50 6.03
N ILE A 47 -9.37 17.43 5.56
CA ILE A 47 -8.42 17.17 4.47
C ILE A 47 -7.44 16.07 4.87
N ARG A 48 -6.87 16.16 6.08
CA ARG A 48 -5.93 15.15 6.60
C ARG A 48 -6.58 13.77 6.72
N ASP A 49 -7.82 13.70 7.18
CA ASP A 49 -8.54 12.44 7.30
C ASP A 49 -8.87 11.85 5.92
N LEU A 50 -9.28 12.67 4.95
CA LEU A 50 -9.53 12.22 3.58
C LEU A 50 -8.24 11.77 2.88
N GLU A 51 -7.13 12.50 3.07
CA GLU A 51 -5.81 12.12 2.56
C GLU A 51 -5.37 10.77 3.13
N LEU A 52 -5.54 10.56 4.44
CA LEU A 52 -5.28 9.29 5.10
C LEU A 52 -6.15 8.17 4.50
N GLN A 53 -7.45 8.40 4.37
CA GLN A 53 -8.37 7.39 3.83
C GLN A 53 -7.99 6.99 2.41
N LEU A 54 -7.62 7.96 1.57
CA LEU A 54 -7.18 7.70 0.20
C LEU A 54 -5.86 6.93 0.19
N SER A 55 -4.88 7.39 0.98
CA SER A 55 -3.54 6.83 1.01
C SER A 55 -3.51 5.37 1.49
N LEU A 56 -4.39 5.01 2.43
CA LEU A 56 -4.50 3.65 2.95
C LEU A 56 -5.11 2.64 1.95
N THR A 57 -5.67 3.09 0.84
CA THR A 57 -6.07 2.20 -0.26
C THR A 57 -4.88 1.68 -1.09
N ALA A 58 -3.69 2.26 -0.93
CA ALA A 58 -2.53 1.94 -1.76
C ALA A 58 -2.14 0.46 -1.78
N VAL A 59 -1.97 -0.15 -0.59
CA VAL A 59 -1.59 -1.56 -0.44
C VAL A 59 -2.70 -2.51 -0.92
N PRO A 60 -3.98 -2.30 -0.53
CA PRO A 60 -5.11 -3.00 -1.14
C PRO A 60 -5.14 -2.97 -2.68
N ILE A 61 -4.95 -1.80 -3.31
CA ILE A 61 -4.90 -1.68 -4.77
C ILE A 61 -3.78 -2.53 -5.35
N PHE A 62 -2.59 -2.48 -4.74
CA PHE A 62 -1.45 -3.29 -5.16
C PHE A 62 -1.76 -4.80 -5.11
N TYR A 63 -2.43 -5.27 -4.05
CA TYR A 63 -2.85 -6.66 -3.93
C TYR A 63 -3.93 -7.03 -4.93
N ILE A 64 -4.97 -6.20 -5.10
CA ILE A 64 -6.02 -6.44 -6.10
C ILE A 64 -5.40 -6.56 -7.49
N VAL A 65 -4.53 -5.64 -7.91
CA VAL A 65 -3.87 -5.71 -9.22
C VAL A 65 -3.01 -6.97 -9.35
N SER A 66 -2.26 -7.30 -8.31
CA SER A 66 -1.40 -8.50 -8.31
C SER A 66 -2.22 -9.78 -8.43
N LEU A 67 -3.29 -9.93 -7.65
CA LEU A 67 -4.20 -11.08 -7.66
C LEU A 67 -5.02 -11.13 -8.95
N TYR A 68 -5.48 -10.00 -9.46
CA TYR A 68 -6.15 -9.90 -10.76
C TYR A 68 -5.26 -10.44 -11.88
N LEU A 69 -4.00 -9.99 -11.93
CA LEU A 69 -3.01 -10.49 -12.89
C LEU A 69 -2.69 -11.98 -12.69
N PHE A 70 -2.79 -12.49 -11.46
CA PHE A 70 -2.66 -13.92 -11.18
C PHE A 70 -3.79 -14.69 -11.86
N PHE A 71 -5.05 -14.37 -11.55
CA PHE A 71 -6.20 -15.07 -12.10
C PHE A 71 -6.30 -14.95 -13.64
N LYS A 72 -5.95 -13.80 -14.23
CA LYS A 72 -5.95 -13.63 -15.69
C LYS A 72 -4.87 -14.42 -16.43
N LYS A 73 -3.74 -14.72 -15.77
CA LYS A 73 -2.58 -15.41 -16.40
C LYS A 73 -2.40 -16.84 -15.89
N PHE A 74 -3.26 -17.28 -14.97
CA PHE A 74 -3.18 -18.60 -14.40
C PHE A 74 -3.54 -19.63 -15.47
N ASN A 75 -2.53 -20.37 -15.91
CA ASN A 75 -2.70 -21.47 -16.84
C ASN A 75 -2.46 -22.82 -16.15
N ASP A 76 -1.41 -22.91 -15.33
CA ASP A 76 -0.98 -24.14 -14.69
C ASP A 76 -0.18 -23.93 -13.38
N ILE A 77 0.17 -25.05 -12.73
CA ILE A 77 1.00 -25.07 -11.52
C ILE A 77 2.41 -24.55 -11.79
N LYS A 78 2.94 -24.69 -13.03
CA LYS A 78 4.27 -24.17 -13.38
C LYS A 78 4.29 -22.64 -13.32
N TYR A 79 3.21 -21.96 -13.72
CA TYR A 79 3.07 -20.51 -13.57
C TYR A 79 3.10 -20.09 -12.10
N LEU A 80 2.38 -20.80 -11.22
CA LEU A 80 2.43 -20.55 -9.78
C LEU A 80 3.85 -20.67 -9.24
N ARG A 81 4.53 -21.79 -9.52
CA ARG A 81 5.90 -22.03 -9.05
C ARG A 81 6.83 -20.91 -9.51
N LYS A 82 6.79 -20.55 -10.79
CA LYS A 82 7.59 -19.44 -11.36
C LYS A 82 7.33 -18.13 -10.62
N ARG A 83 6.06 -17.82 -10.34
CA ARG A 83 5.66 -16.59 -9.68
C ARG A 83 6.09 -16.55 -8.21
N LEU A 84 5.82 -17.61 -7.45
CA LEU A 84 6.23 -17.71 -6.04
C LEU A 84 7.75 -17.67 -5.91
N THR A 85 8.49 -18.40 -6.75
CA THR A 85 9.96 -18.33 -6.74
C THR A 85 10.46 -16.91 -7.01
N LYS A 86 9.85 -16.17 -7.96
CA LYS A 86 10.21 -14.77 -8.19
C LYS A 86 9.93 -13.91 -6.94
N LEU A 87 8.74 -14.04 -6.34
CA LEU A 87 8.36 -13.25 -5.16
C LEU A 87 9.24 -13.56 -3.95
N ILE A 88 9.53 -14.83 -3.69
CA ILE A 88 10.43 -15.26 -2.60
C ILE A 88 11.84 -14.72 -2.81
N LYS A 89 12.38 -14.78 -4.05
CA LYS A 89 13.70 -14.19 -4.35
C LYS A 89 13.74 -12.69 -4.08
N ILE A 90 12.70 -11.97 -4.49
CA ILE A 90 12.57 -10.53 -4.24
C ILE A 90 12.47 -10.24 -2.75
N TYR A 91 11.64 -11.00 -2.04
CA TYR A 91 11.45 -10.88 -0.60
C TYR A 91 12.77 -11.08 0.15
N LEU A 92 13.45 -12.21 -0.09
CA LEU A 92 14.72 -12.52 0.55
C LEU A 92 15.80 -11.48 0.24
N PHE A 93 15.88 -11.02 -1.02
CA PHE A 93 16.82 -9.96 -1.40
C PHE A 93 16.61 -8.70 -0.55
N TRP A 94 15.38 -8.19 -0.49
CA TRP A 94 15.08 -6.97 0.26
C TRP A 94 15.20 -7.16 1.77
N MET A 95 14.87 -8.34 2.29
CA MET A 95 15.12 -8.67 3.70
C MET A 95 16.61 -8.63 4.02
N ILE A 96 17.48 -9.18 3.17
CA ILE A 96 18.93 -9.09 3.37
C ILE A 96 19.38 -7.62 3.35
N VAL A 97 18.91 -6.82 2.39
CA VAL A 97 19.23 -5.39 2.32
C VAL A 97 18.78 -4.65 3.58
N GLN A 98 17.56 -4.89 4.07
CA GLN A 98 17.03 -4.30 5.30
C GLN A 98 17.90 -4.59 6.51
N ASN A 99 18.30 -5.85 6.68
CA ASN A 99 19.12 -6.28 7.81
C ASN A 99 20.54 -5.71 7.73
N ILE A 100 21.17 -5.71 6.54
CA ILE A 100 22.47 -5.07 6.34
C ILE A 100 22.38 -3.58 6.67
N PHE A 101 21.36 -2.90 6.15
CA PHE A 101 21.17 -1.47 6.39
C PHE A 101 20.95 -1.18 7.88
N PHE A 102 20.11 -1.96 8.56
CA PHE A 102 19.91 -1.85 10.01
C PHE A 102 21.24 -1.97 10.76
N VAL A 103 22.00 -3.05 10.55
CA VAL A 103 23.29 -3.29 11.25
C VAL A 103 24.29 -2.15 11.00
N ILE A 104 24.35 -1.60 9.78
CA ILE A 104 25.26 -0.49 9.45
C ILE A 104 24.93 0.75 10.30
N PHE A 105 23.65 1.08 10.46
CA PHE A 105 23.23 2.33 11.09
C PHE A 105 22.99 2.24 12.60
N THR A 106 22.53 1.10 13.11
CA THR A 106 22.31 0.90 14.55
C THR A 106 23.51 0.26 15.24
N ARG A 107 24.39 -0.41 14.50
CA ARG A 107 25.47 -1.27 15.04
C ARG A 107 24.96 -2.43 15.91
N GLU A 108 23.68 -2.76 15.78
CA GLU A 108 23.02 -3.84 16.50
C GLU A 108 22.66 -4.97 15.55
N PHE A 109 22.71 -6.21 16.04
CA PHE A 109 22.18 -7.35 15.30
C PHE A 109 20.68 -7.47 15.53
N PRO A 110 19.87 -7.63 14.47
CA PRO A 110 18.44 -7.79 14.59
C PRO A 110 18.11 -9.09 15.33
N SER A 111 17.15 -9.03 16.26
CA SER A 111 16.69 -10.21 16.97
C SER A 111 15.99 -11.18 16.00
N PHE A 112 16.30 -12.47 16.12
CA PHE A 112 15.63 -13.50 15.34
C PHE A 112 14.23 -13.74 15.89
N SER A 113 13.24 -13.03 15.34
CA SER A 113 11.84 -13.08 15.75
C SER A 113 10.93 -13.51 14.60
N TRP A 114 9.70 -13.92 14.91
CA TRP A 114 8.69 -14.11 13.86
C TRP A 114 8.43 -12.81 13.06
N GLN A 115 8.57 -11.65 13.71
CA GLN A 115 8.40 -10.35 13.06
C GLN A 115 9.50 -10.08 12.02
N MET A 116 10.73 -10.54 12.27
CA MET A 116 11.80 -10.55 11.27
C MET A 116 11.43 -11.48 10.09
N PHE A 117 10.92 -12.68 10.37
CA PHE A 117 10.57 -13.63 9.31
C PHE A 117 9.43 -13.16 8.40
N ILE A 118 8.43 -12.45 8.95
CA ILE A 118 7.36 -11.84 8.15
C ILE A 118 7.77 -10.51 7.51
N GLY A 119 8.97 -9.99 7.82
CA GLY A 119 9.52 -8.78 7.21
C GLY A 119 8.98 -7.46 7.78
N LEU A 120 8.50 -7.50 9.02
CA LEU A 120 8.10 -6.34 9.81
C LEU A 120 9.31 -5.71 10.52
N GLU A 121 10.18 -6.56 11.06
CA GLU A 121 11.45 -6.19 11.70
C GLU A 121 12.65 -6.53 10.79
N PRO A 122 13.80 -5.86 10.97
CA PRO A 122 14.04 -4.76 11.90
C PRO A 122 13.43 -3.45 11.40
N SER A 123 12.84 -2.68 12.34
CA SER A 123 12.40 -1.32 12.08
C SER A 123 13.60 -0.39 11.95
N LEU A 124 13.48 0.64 11.10
CA LEU A 124 14.48 1.70 11.07
C LEU A 124 14.11 2.74 12.12
N PRO A 125 15.07 3.25 12.92
CA PRO A 125 14.78 4.34 13.84
C PRO A 125 14.13 5.51 13.10
N PHE A 126 13.20 6.23 13.72
CA PHE A 126 12.45 7.37 13.15
C PHE A 126 11.46 7.06 11.99
N VAL A 127 11.69 6.01 11.19
CA VAL A 127 10.85 5.67 10.00
C VAL A 127 9.96 4.43 10.22
N GLY A 128 10.13 3.79 11.37
CA GLY A 128 9.30 2.70 11.85
C GLY A 128 9.54 1.38 11.12
N ASP A 129 8.52 0.52 11.15
CA ASP A 129 8.60 -0.87 10.70
C ASP A 129 9.00 -1.00 9.22
N SER A 130 9.65 -2.11 8.90
CA SER A 130 9.97 -2.47 7.51
C SER A 130 8.69 -2.57 6.70
N VAL A 131 8.75 -2.13 5.43
CA VAL A 131 7.59 -2.25 4.54
C VAL A 131 7.43 -3.66 3.98
N PHE A 132 8.42 -4.54 4.10
CA PHE A 132 8.50 -5.83 3.38
C PHE A 132 7.49 -6.88 3.82
N TYR A 133 6.79 -6.68 4.94
CA TYR A 133 5.62 -7.51 5.29
C TYR A 133 4.59 -7.57 4.18
N PHE A 134 4.52 -6.54 3.33
CA PHE A 134 3.60 -6.56 2.22
C PHE A 134 3.92 -7.65 1.18
N LEU A 135 5.20 -7.96 0.94
CA LEU A 135 5.65 -9.01 0.02
C LEU A 135 5.38 -10.38 0.61
N PHE A 136 5.61 -10.54 1.92
CA PHE A 136 5.27 -11.75 2.64
C PHE A 136 3.76 -12.04 2.54
N ASN A 137 2.92 -11.05 2.83
CA ASN A 137 1.48 -11.15 2.65
C ASN A 137 1.10 -11.44 1.19
N LEU A 138 1.74 -10.84 0.20
CA LEU A 138 1.49 -11.16 -1.21
C LEU A 138 1.81 -12.63 -1.54
N ILE A 139 2.91 -13.18 -0.99
CA ILE A 139 3.26 -14.60 -1.15
C ILE A 139 2.13 -15.47 -0.58
N CYS A 140 1.66 -15.19 0.64
CA CYS A 140 0.55 -15.90 1.26
C CYS A 140 -0.74 -15.78 0.43
N LEU A 141 -1.11 -14.57 0.00
CA LEU A 141 -2.32 -14.31 -0.79
C LEU A 141 -2.29 -15.04 -2.13
N ILE A 142 -1.13 -15.15 -2.78
CA ILE A 142 -0.99 -15.91 -4.04
C ILE A 142 -1.16 -17.40 -3.79
N SER A 143 -0.64 -17.93 -2.68
CA SER A 143 -0.87 -19.31 -2.27
C SER A 143 -2.37 -19.56 -2.00
N PHE A 144 -3.05 -18.66 -1.29
CA PHE A 144 -4.49 -18.74 -1.07
C PHE A 144 -5.29 -18.63 -2.37
N ALA A 145 -4.91 -17.72 -3.27
CA ALA A 145 -5.53 -17.58 -4.58
C ALA A 145 -5.40 -18.85 -5.43
N PHE A 146 -4.27 -19.54 -5.31
CA PHE A 146 -4.09 -20.84 -5.95
C PHE A 146 -5.01 -21.91 -5.37
N LEU A 147 -5.06 -22.05 -4.03
CA LEU A 147 -5.98 -22.98 -3.37
C LEU A 147 -7.44 -22.68 -3.74
N TYR A 148 -7.81 -21.40 -3.78
CA TYR A 148 -9.13 -20.95 -4.22
C TYR A 148 -9.39 -21.33 -5.69
N GLN A 149 -8.40 -21.22 -6.57
CA GLN A 149 -8.52 -21.56 -7.98
C GLN A 149 -8.74 -23.07 -8.20
N LEU A 150 -8.13 -23.93 -7.37
CA LEU A 150 -8.28 -25.40 -7.42
C LEU A 150 -9.71 -25.90 -7.12
N ILE A 151 -10.57 -25.05 -6.56
CA ILE A 151 -11.98 -25.41 -6.31
C ILE A 151 -12.70 -25.54 -7.66
N ASN A 152 -13.01 -26.76 -8.08
CA ASN A 152 -13.65 -27.02 -9.38
C ASN A 152 -15.13 -26.58 -9.42
N SER A 153 -15.83 -26.60 -8.29
CA SER A 153 -17.25 -26.24 -8.22
C SER A 153 -17.44 -24.72 -8.19
N ASN A 154 -18.11 -24.19 -9.22
CA ASN A 154 -18.52 -22.78 -9.28
C ASN A 154 -19.48 -22.40 -8.14
N TYR A 155 -20.30 -23.34 -7.67
CA TYR A 155 -21.18 -23.12 -6.53
C TYR A 155 -20.38 -22.94 -5.23
N LEU A 156 -19.42 -23.84 -4.96
CA LEU A 156 -18.56 -23.73 -3.78
C LEU A 156 -17.73 -22.44 -3.80
N LYS A 157 -17.19 -22.05 -4.97
CA LYS A 157 -16.49 -20.76 -5.13
C LYS A 157 -17.37 -19.57 -4.77
N LYS A 158 -18.64 -19.56 -5.19
CA LYS A 158 -19.61 -18.50 -4.83
C LYS A 158 -19.87 -18.44 -3.35
N VAL A 159 -20.21 -19.59 -2.74
CA VAL A 159 -20.48 -19.68 -1.30
C VAL A 159 -19.26 -19.22 -0.51
N LEU A 160 -18.08 -19.78 -0.79
CA LEU A 160 -16.85 -19.46 -0.07
C LEU A 160 -16.46 -17.98 -0.24
N SER A 161 -16.65 -17.40 -1.43
CA SER A 161 -16.44 -15.96 -1.61
C SER A 161 -17.39 -15.11 -0.79
N PHE A 162 -18.68 -15.45 -0.78
CA PHE A 162 -19.67 -14.74 0.02
C PHE A 162 -19.31 -14.84 1.51
N THR A 163 -19.00 -16.05 1.99
CA THR A 163 -18.59 -16.28 3.37
C THR A 163 -17.34 -15.47 3.74
N ILE A 164 -16.27 -15.51 2.93
CA ILE A 164 -15.04 -14.75 3.23
C ILE A 164 -15.32 -13.24 3.25
N ILE A 165 -16.04 -12.72 2.26
CA ILE A 165 -16.34 -11.29 2.18
C ILE A 165 -17.18 -10.86 3.38
N MET A 166 -18.30 -11.54 3.63
CA MET A 166 -19.19 -11.19 4.75
C MET A 166 -18.49 -11.34 6.09
N PHE A 167 -17.73 -12.42 6.29
CA PHE A 167 -16.96 -12.62 7.52
C PHE A 167 -15.94 -11.51 7.73
N CYS A 168 -15.13 -11.15 6.73
CA CYS A 168 -14.14 -10.09 6.86
C CYS A 168 -14.80 -8.73 7.13
N LEU A 169 -15.86 -8.36 6.40
CA LEU A 169 -16.56 -7.08 6.61
C LEU A 169 -17.18 -7.01 8.01
N PHE A 170 -17.85 -8.08 8.45
CA PHE A 170 -18.41 -8.16 9.78
C PHE A 170 -17.34 -8.14 10.87
N TYR A 171 -16.23 -8.86 10.68
CA TYR A 171 -15.11 -8.90 11.61
C TYR A 171 -14.45 -7.52 11.75
N PHE A 172 -14.23 -6.81 10.63
CA PHE A 172 -13.66 -5.46 10.63
C PHE A 172 -14.54 -4.49 11.42
N GLU A 173 -15.84 -4.50 11.19
CA GLU A 173 -16.79 -3.63 11.89
C GLU A 173 -16.90 -4.00 13.37
N THR A 174 -16.98 -5.30 13.69
CA THR A 174 -17.05 -5.78 15.07
C THR A 174 -15.79 -5.41 15.85
N CYS A 175 -14.60 -5.63 15.29
CA CYS A 175 -13.35 -5.21 15.94
C CYS A 175 -13.32 -3.70 16.15
N PHE A 176 -13.83 -2.92 15.18
CA PHE A 176 -13.85 -1.47 15.32
C PHE A 176 -14.81 -1.01 16.43
N LEU A 177 -16.04 -1.52 16.47
CA LEU A 177 -17.05 -1.18 17.49
C LEU A 177 -16.69 -1.69 18.89
N LEU A 178 -15.97 -2.81 18.99
CA LEU A 178 -15.46 -3.36 20.25
C LEU A 178 -14.10 -2.77 20.65
N ASN A 179 -13.57 -1.83 19.87
CA ASN A 179 -12.29 -1.16 20.12
C ASN A 179 -11.08 -2.11 20.16
N PHE A 180 -11.14 -3.22 19.42
CA PHE A 180 -10.03 -4.14 19.23
C PHE A 180 -9.19 -3.76 18.02
N SER A 181 -7.88 -3.63 18.23
CA SER A 181 -6.94 -3.36 17.15
C SER A 181 -6.56 -4.64 16.39
N ILE A 182 -6.68 -4.58 15.08
CA ILE A 182 -6.18 -5.57 14.14
C ILE A 182 -4.80 -5.07 13.67
N PRO A 183 -3.70 -5.75 14.02
CA PRO A 183 -2.39 -5.34 13.54
C PRO A 183 -2.35 -5.28 12.02
N TYR A 184 -1.84 -4.17 11.49
CA TYR A 184 -1.95 -3.84 10.07
C TYR A 184 -1.23 -4.84 9.14
N HIS A 185 -0.22 -5.53 9.67
CA HIS A 185 0.55 -6.52 8.92
C HIS A 185 -0.13 -7.90 8.88
N TRP A 186 -1.18 -8.13 9.68
CA TRP A 186 -1.88 -9.40 9.70
C TRP A 186 -2.60 -9.70 8.39
N LEU A 187 -2.53 -10.96 7.99
CA LEU A 187 -3.09 -11.42 6.73
C LEU A 187 -4.62 -11.25 6.64
N ILE A 188 -5.33 -11.30 7.78
CA ILE A 188 -6.80 -11.16 7.84
C ILE A 188 -7.29 -9.86 7.19
N ASN A 189 -6.49 -8.78 7.23
CA ASN A 189 -6.78 -7.52 6.57
C ASN A 189 -6.87 -7.66 5.03
N PHE A 190 -6.28 -8.71 4.46
CA PHE A 190 -6.05 -8.82 3.02
C PHE A 190 -6.65 -10.07 2.36
N VAL A 191 -7.05 -11.10 3.13
CA VAL A 191 -7.67 -12.32 2.56
C VAL A 191 -8.92 -11.99 1.74
N ILE A 192 -9.68 -10.97 2.12
CA ILE A 192 -10.88 -10.49 1.39
C ILE A 192 -10.59 -10.16 -0.08
N TYR A 193 -9.35 -9.75 -0.41
CA TYR A 193 -8.99 -9.38 -1.78
C TYR A 193 -8.85 -10.58 -2.73
N VAL A 194 -8.72 -11.82 -2.21
CA VAL A 194 -8.66 -13.03 -3.03
C VAL A 194 -9.97 -13.25 -3.81
N PRO A 195 -11.14 -13.40 -3.17
CA PRO A 195 -12.40 -13.52 -3.90
C PRO A 195 -12.73 -12.27 -4.72
N ILE A 196 -12.46 -11.07 -4.21
CA ILE A 196 -12.69 -9.82 -4.96
C ILE A 196 -11.92 -9.82 -6.28
N ALA A 197 -10.62 -10.12 -6.26
CA ALA A 197 -9.79 -10.15 -7.45
C ALA A 197 -10.20 -11.28 -8.42
N PHE A 198 -10.66 -12.42 -7.90
CA PHE A 198 -11.21 -13.50 -8.72
C PHE A 198 -12.43 -13.05 -9.52
N TYR A 199 -13.39 -12.35 -8.89
CA TYR A 199 -14.58 -11.84 -9.58
C TYR A 199 -14.23 -10.70 -10.54
N LEU A 200 -13.30 -9.81 -10.18
CA LEU A 200 -12.80 -8.80 -11.10
C LEU A 200 -12.17 -9.44 -12.35
N ALA A 201 -11.44 -10.54 -12.20
CA ALA A 201 -10.79 -11.24 -13.30
C ALA A 201 -11.76 -12.03 -14.18
N ASN A 202 -12.74 -12.72 -13.60
CA ASN A 202 -13.62 -13.63 -14.36
C ASN A 202 -14.95 -13.01 -14.77
N PHE A 203 -15.42 -11.98 -14.06
CA PHE A 203 -16.72 -11.35 -14.27
C PHE A 203 -16.59 -9.82 -14.34
N THR A 204 -15.54 -9.35 -15.01
CA THR A 204 -15.12 -7.94 -15.06
C THR A 204 -16.30 -6.99 -15.32
N ASN A 205 -17.05 -7.20 -16.41
CA ASN A 205 -18.17 -6.33 -16.77
C ASN A 205 -19.26 -6.26 -15.68
N LYS A 206 -19.54 -7.37 -14.99
CA LYS A 206 -20.53 -7.39 -13.91
C LYS A 206 -20.08 -6.54 -12.74
N ILE A 207 -18.82 -6.68 -12.32
CA ILE A 207 -18.28 -5.92 -11.18
C ILE A 207 -18.12 -4.43 -11.51
N LEU A 208 -17.66 -4.10 -12.72
CA LEU A 208 -17.52 -2.70 -13.15
C LEU A 208 -18.83 -1.92 -13.14
N ASN A 209 -19.97 -2.59 -13.38
CA ASN A 209 -21.29 -1.97 -13.32
C ASN A 209 -21.64 -1.46 -11.91
N PHE A 210 -21.04 -2.04 -10.86
CA PHE A 210 -21.27 -1.62 -9.47
C PHE A 210 -20.30 -0.53 -8.97
N LYS A 211 -19.46 0.05 -9.84
CA LYS A 211 -18.46 1.07 -9.46
C LYS A 211 -19.02 2.22 -8.62
N PHE A 212 -20.24 2.69 -8.94
CA PHE A 212 -20.89 3.76 -8.20
C PHE A 212 -21.27 3.34 -6.77
N TYR A 213 -21.74 2.11 -6.58
CA TYR A 213 -22.06 1.58 -5.25
C TYR A 213 -20.80 1.43 -4.39
N TYR A 214 -19.68 0.99 -4.98
CA TYR A 214 -18.40 0.92 -4.26
C TYR A 214 -17.92 2.32 -3.85
N LEU A 215 -18.10 3.34 -4.70
CA LEU A 215 -17.76 4.73 -4.37
C LEU A 215 -18.66 5.28 -3.25
N ILE A 216 -19.98 5.07 -3.33
CA ILE A 216 -20.91 5.49 -2.28
C ILE A 216 -20.56 4.80 -0.96
N ALA A 217 -20.32 3.49 -0.97
CA ALA A 217 -19.89 2.75 0.21
C ALA A 217 -18.56 3.30 0.76
N TYR A 218 -17.58 3.58 -0.11
CA TYR A 218 -16.31 4.19 0.31
C TYR A 218 -16.53 5.53 1.03
N LEU A 219 -17.34 6.42 0.47
CA LEU A 219 -17.63 7.72 1.07
C LEU A 219 -18.38 7.58 2.41
N LEU A 220 -19.45 6.78 2.44
CA LEU A 220 -20.25 6.57 3.65
C LEU A 220 -19.42 5.96 4.78
N PHE A 221 -18.69 4.88 4.50
CA PHE A 221 -17.84 4.26 5.52
C PHE A 221 -16.62 5.11 5.88
N SER A 222 -16.13 5.98 4.99
CA SER A 222 -15.08 6.95 5.36
C SER A 222 -15.61 8.01 6.34
N PHE A 223 -16.83 8.52 6.12
CA PHE A 223 -17.46 9.43 7.08
C PHE A 223 -17.78 8.73 8.40
N HIS A 224 -18.23 7.47 8.35
CA HIS A 224 -18.44 6.64 9.53
C HIS A 224 -17.13 6.46 10.34
N ASP A 225 -16.03 6.11 9.67
CA ASP A 225 -14.70 6.00 10.27
C ASP A 225 -14.25 7.30 10.94
N ILE A 226 -14.44 8.44 10.26
CA ILE A 226 -14.07 9.78 10.78
C ILE A 226 -14.93 10.13 11.99
N TYR A 227 -16.23 9.86 11.91
CA TYR A 227 -17.16 10.07 13.00
C TYR A 227 -16.71 9.28 14.23
N LEU A 228 -16.54 7.97 14.13
CA LEU A 228 -16.14 7.12 15.25
C LEU A 228 -14.76 7.48 15.82
N ARG A 229 -13.80 7.91 14.98
CA ARG A 229 -12.51 8.44 15.45
C ARG A 229 -12.68 9.59 16.44
N ASN A 230 -13.60 10.50 16.15
CA ASN A 230 -13.85 11.68 16.97
C ASN A 230 -14.42 11.31 18.34
N TYR A 231 -15.02 10.12 18.48
CA TYR A 231 -15.48 9.55 19.75
C TYR A 231 -14.44 8.66 20.44
N GLY A 232 -13.19 8.62 19.95
CA GLY A 232 -12.09 7.91 20.60
C GLY A 232 -11.94 6.43 20.25
N TYR A 233 -12.63 5.94 19.21
CA TYR A 233 -12.46 4.56 18.73
C TYR A 233 -11.13 4.39 17.97
N TYR A 234 -10.42 3.30 18.24
CA TYR A 234 -9.17 2.94 17.57
C TYR A 234 -9.45 2.42 16.15
N LEU A 235 -8.96 3.14 15.15
CA LEU A 235 -9.09 2.69 13.76
C LEU A 235 -8.02 1.68 13.37
N ASN A 236 -8.48 0.51 12.96
CA ASN A 236 -7.68 -0.46 12.22
C ASN A 236 -7.17 0.18 10.92
N ILE A 237 -5.90 -0.03 10.55
CA ILE A 237 -5.34 0.63 9.37
C ILE A 237 -6.02 0.13 8.08
N TYR A 238 -6.02 -1.18 7.86
CA TYR A 238 -6.53 -1.82 6.64
C TYR A 238 -7.83 -2.61 6.83
N GLY A 239 -8.07 -3.14 8.03
CA GLY A 239 -9.27 -3.91 8.37
C GLY A 239 -10.49 -3.01 8.55
N ARG A 240 -10.91 -2.34 7.47
CA ARG A 240 -12.01 -1.38 7.43
C ARG A 240 -12.78 -1.50 6.12
N ILE A 241 -14.11 -1.37 6.21
CA ILE A 241 -15.01 -1.45 5.05
C ILE A 241 -14.71 -0.31 4.06
N ALA A 242 -14.42 0.89 4.56
CA ALA A 242 -14.01 2.03 3.74
C ALA A 242 -12.82 1.67 2.84
N ILE A 243 -11.78 1.05 3.39
CA ILE A 243 -10.56 0.73 2.65
C ILE A 243 -10.80 -0.34 1.58
N VAL A 244 -11.61 -1.37 1.89
CA VAL A 244 -12.00 -2.39 0.91
C VAL A 244 -12.79 -1.75 -0.24
N SER A 245 -13.85 -0.99 0.08
CA SER A 245 -14.70 -0.35 -0.94
C SER A 245 -13.92 0.69 -1.75
N GLY A 246 -13.05 1.48 -1.13
CA GLY A 246 -12.21 2.48 -1.80
C GLY A 246 -11.25 1.85 -2.80
N ALA A 247 -10.56 0.77 -2.40
CA ALA A 247 -9.66 0.05 -3.29
C ALA A 247 -10.39 -0.56 -4.50
N VAL A 248 -11.58 -1.15 -4.28
CA VAL A 248 -12.41 -1.71 -5.36
C VAL A 248 -12.98 -0.60 -6.25
N ALA A 249 -13.42 0.52 -5.68
CA ALA A 249 -13.91 1.68 -6.43
C ALA A 249 -12.81 2.22 -7.35
N ILE A 250 -11.62 2.51 -6.82
CA ILE A 250 -10.49 3.02 -7.59
C ILE A 250 -10.12 2.04 -8.71
N PHE A 251 -10.05 0.73 -8.41
CA PHE A 251 -9.84 -0.29 -9.43
C PHE A 251 -10.88 -0.19 -10.55
N CYS A 252 -12.17 -0.16 -10.21
CA CYS A 252 -13.24 -0.17 -11.21
C CYS A 252 -13.28 1.12 -12.05
N TYR A 253 -13.08 2.29 -11.44
CA TYR A 253 -13.08 3.56 -12.18
C TYR A 253 -11.91 3.66 -13.16
N VAL A 254 -10.70 3.31 -12.72
CA VAL A 254 -9.51 3.37 -13.59
C VAL A 254 -9.57 2.27 -14.66
N TYR A 255 -9.97 1.05 -14.30
CA TYR A 255 -10.05 -0.05 -15.25
C TYR A 255 -11.13 0.14 -16.33
N ASN A 256 -12.25 0.80 -16.00
CA ASN A 256 -13.33 1.06 -16.94
C ASN A 256 -13.03 2.18 -17.96
N GLN A 257 -11.95 2.94 -17.79
CA GLN A 257 -11.52 3.93 -18.77
C GLN A 257 -10.88 3.23 -19.97
N LYS A 258 -11.58 3.23 -21.10
CA LYS A 258 -11.15 2.55 -22.33
C LYS A 258 -9.98 3.26 -23.03
N ASP A 259 -9.86 4.59 -22.86
CA ASP A 259 -8.92 5.43 -23.61
C ASP A 259 -7.88 6.12 -22.71
N ILE A 260 -7.29 5.39 -21.76
CA ILE A 260 -6.15 5.91 -21.02
C ILE A 260 -4.96 6.02 -21.99
N LYS A 261 -4.65 7.25 -22.40
CA LYS A 261 -3.51 7.57 -23.25
C LYS A 261 -2.22 7.03 -22.63
N GLN A 262 -1.35 6.49 -23.48
CA GLN A 262 -0.03 6.03 -23.04
C GLN A 262 0.75 7.20 -22.45
N ASN A 263 1.16 7.09 -21.20
CA ASN A 263 1.98 8.08 -20.51
C ASN A 263 3.27 7.40 -20.02
N LEU A 264 4.41 7.90 -20.48
CA LEU A 264 5.73 7.36 -20.13
C LEU A 264 5.99 7.41 -18.62
N ILE A 265 5.52 8.44 -17.92
CA ILE A 265 5.70 8.59 -16.47
C ILE A 265 4.94 7.48 -15.75
N ILE A 266 3.65 7.28 -16.06
CA ILE A 266 2.84 6.20 -15.48
C ILE A 266 3.48 4.84 -15.75
N GLN A 267 3.97 4.65 -16.97
CA GLN A 267 4.62 3.42 -17.36
C GLN A 267 5.93 3.16 -16.59
N GLN A 268 6.71 4.20 -16.30
CA GLN A 268 7.93 4.09 -15.50
C GLN A 268 7.61 3.83 -14.03
N LEU A 269 6.67 4.57 -13.44
CA LEU A 269 6.20 4.38 -12.07
C LEU A 269 5.66 2.97 -11.85
N SER A 270 4.81 2.47 -12.77
CA SER A 270 4.28 1.11 -12.71
C SER A 270 5.37 0.04 -12.81
N LYS A 271 6.33 0.23 -13.73
CA LYS A 271 7.39 -0.73 -13.97
C LYS A 271 8.34 -0.84 -12.78
N TYR A 272 8.64 0.29 -12.13
CA TYR A 272 9.59 0.35 -11.03
C TYR A 272 8.92 0.49 -9.66
N SER A 273 7.60 0.25 -9.56
CA SER A 273 6.83 0.47 -8.34
C SER A 273 7.40 -0.28 -7.14
N LEU A 274 7.93 -1.48 -7.35
CA LEU A 274 8.59 -2.27 -6.32
C LEU A 274 9.88 -1.60 -5.82
N GLY A 275 10.77 -1.19 -6.72
CA GLY A 275 12.01 -0.52 -6.32
C GLY A 275 11.74 0.81 -5.61
N LEU A 276 10.78 1.58 -6.12
CA LEU A 276 10.30 2.82 -5.50
C LEU A 276 9.74 2.55 -4.08
N PHE A 277 8.94 1.51 -3.93
CA PHE A 277 8.37 1.09 -2.66
C PHE A 277 9.43 0.58 -1.68
N SER A 278 10.43 -0.15 -2.13
CA SER A 278 11.46 -0.69 -1.24
C SER A 278 12.44 0.38 -0.76
N LEU A 279 12.80 1.34 -1.62
CA LEU A 279 13.94 2.22 -1.37
C LEU A 279 13.60 3.52 -0.62
N HIS A 280 12.36 4.02 -0.72
CA HIS A 280 12.01 5.33 -0.17
C HIS A 280 12.23 5.43 1.34
N LYS A 281 11.99 4.35 2.11
CA LYS A 281 12.22 4.36 3.55
C LYS A 281 13.70 4.53 3.93
N TYR A 282 14.63 4.01 3.13
CA TYR A 282 16.06 4.21 3.38
C TYR A 282 16.46 5.67 3.17
N TRP A 283 15.98 6.28 2.08
CA TRP A 283 16.26 7.69 1.81
C TRP A 283 15.58 8.61 2.82
N GLN A 284 14.35 8.28 3.22
CA GLN A 284 13.65 8.97 4.29
C GLN A 284 14.45 8.90 5.60
N TYR A 285 14.96 7.72 5.97
CA TYR A 285 15.79 7.56 7.16
C TYR A 285 17.08 8.40 7.11
N LEU A 286 17.79 8.35 5.99
CA LEU A 286 19.00 9.15 5.79
C LEU A 286 18.73 10.65 5.91
N PHE A 287 17.58 11.11 5.40
CA PHE A 287 17.19 12.51 5.52
C PHE A 287 16.84 12.90 6.96
N PHE A 288 16.12 12.05 7.70
CA PHE A 288 15.88 12.26 9.13
C PHE A 288 17.17 12.32 9.95
N LEU A 289 18.13 11.44 9.66
CA LEU A 289 19.45 11.51 10.30
C LEU A 289 20.16 12.83 10.00
N LEU A 290 20.05 13.33 8.77
CA LEU A 290 20.64 14.62 8.38
C LEU A 290 19.98 15.80 9.11
N ILE A 291 18.65 15.85 9.15
CA ILE A 291 17.89 16.87 9.90
C ILE A 291 18.31 16.86 11.38
N ASN A 292 18.35 15.67 11.99
CA ASN A 292 18.69 15.52 13.40
C ASN A 292 20.16 15.91 13.68
N HIS A 293 21.10 15.50 12.80
CA HIS A 293 22.51 15.83 12.94
C HIS A 293 22.79 17.33 12.91
N TYR A 294 22.18 18.04 11.94
CA TYR A 294 22.34 19.49 11.83
C TYR A 294 21.49 20.27 12.83
N ARG A 295 20.75 19.58 13.72
CA ARG A 295 19.80 20.17 14.67
C ARG A 295 18.97 21.26 13.98
N VAL A 296 18.52 20.98 12.76
CA VAL A 296 17.60 21.88 12.05
C VAL A 296 16.38 21.96 12.95
N GLY A 297 16.27 23.08 13.68
CA GLY A 297 15.34 23.18 14.78
C GLY A 297 13.95 22.84 14.29
N ILE A 298 13.36 21.78 14.85
CA ILE A 298 11.94 21.48 14.63
C ILE A 298 11.09 22.60 15.25
N ASP A 299 11.63 23.32 16.24
CA ASP A 299 11.06 24.56 16.80
C ASP A 299 11.56 25.84 16.10
N GLY A 300 12.40 25.69 15.08
CA GLY A 300 13.05 26.80 14.40
C GLY A 300 12.29 27.17 13.15
N ARG A 301 11.78 28.39 13.12
CA ARG A 301 11.72 29.21 11.90
C ARG A 301 13.14 29.34 11.30
N VAL A 302 13.71 28.25 10.79
CA VAL A 302 14.96 28.30 10.05
C VAL A 302 14.62 29.04 8.76
N PHE A 303 15.00 30.32 8.69
CA PHE A 303 14.60 31.27 7.64
C PHE A 303 13.12 31.68 7.58
N GLY A 304 12.38 31.64 8.70
CA GLY A 304 10.96 32.06 8.67
C GLY A 304 10.05 31.10 7.89
N THR A 305 10.55 29.94 7.45
CA THR A 305 9.75 28.97 6.71
C THR A 305 8.95 28.09 7.67
N PRO A 306 7.62 27.97 7.49
CA PRO A 306 6.80 27.08 8.30
C PRO A 306 7.26 25.62 8.14
N LEU A 307 7.23 24.85 9.24
CA LEU A 307 7.53 23.42 9.38
C LEU A 307 6.98 22.52 8.22
N SER A 308 5.91 22.95 7.55
CA SER A 308 5.35 22.32 6.36
C SER A 308 6.29 22.29 5.14
N SER A 309 7.18 23.28 4.98
CA SER A 309 8.14 23.31 3.86
C SER A 309 9.22 22.25 3.99
N ILE A 310 9.60 21.86 5.22
CA ILE A 310 10.60 20.81 5.46
C ILE A 310 10.10 19.46 4.94
N PHE A 311 8.84 19.11 5.18
CA PHE A 311 8.25 17.87 4.66
C PHE A 311 8.13 17.85 3.13
N ILE A 312 7.88 19.01 2.50
CA ILE A 312 7.88 19.12 1.04
C ILE A 312 9.29 18.93 0.48
N ILE A 313 10.29 19.56 1.11
CA ILE A 313 11.70 19.44 0.72
C ILE A 313 12.21 18.00 0.93
N GLU A 314 11.95 17.41 2.09
CA GLU A 314 12.20 16.00 2.39
C GLU A 314 11.55 15.13 1.32
N GLY A 315 10.25 15.30 1.08
CA GLY A 315 9.49 14.50 0.13
C GLY A 315 10.09 14.56 -1.27
N PHE A 316 10.47 15.75 -1.72
CA PHE A 316 11.13 15.94 -3.02
C PHE A 316 12.46 15.19 -3.09
N PHE A 317 13.34 15.36 -2.10
CA PHE A 317 14.66 14.71 -2.10
C PHE A 317 14.55 13.19 -1.95
N VAL A 318 13.67 12.69 -1.08
CA VAL A 318 13.43 11.26 -0.92
C VAL A 318 12.96 10.65 -2.23
N ILE A 319 11.97 11.27 -2.91
CA ILE A 319 11.49 10.79 -4.22
C ILE A 319 12.62 10.83 -5.26
N PHE A 320 13.36 11.95 -5.34
CA PHE A 320 14.46 12.13 -6.28
C PHE A 320 15.54 11.05 -6.11
N PHE A 321 16.10 10.91 -4.90
CA PHE A 321 17.13 9.92 -4.64
C PHE A 321 16.63 8.48 -4.78
N THR A 322 15.37 8.22 -4.42
CA THR A 322 14.73 6.92 -4.69
C THR A 322 14.71 6.61 -6.18
N CYS A 323 14.31 7.57 -7.02
CA CYS A 323 14.30 7.40 -8.47
C CYS A 323 15.72 7.21 -9.04
N VAL A 324 16.70 7.95 -8.54
CA VAL A 324 18.12 7.79 -8.93
C VAL A 324 18.63 6.40 -8.55
N SER A 325 18.39 5.93 -7.32
CA SER A 325 18.79 4.58 -6.89
C SER A 325 18.12 3.48 -7.73
N VAL A 326 16.83 3.62 -8.03
CA VAL A 326 16.13 2.69 -8.94
C VAL A 326 16.78 2.69 -10.31
N TYR A 327 17.12 3.86 -10.85
CA TYR A 327 17.78 4.00 -12.14
C TYR A 327 19.17 3.33 -12.14
N LEU A 328 19.98 3.56 -11.10
CA LEU A 328 21.29 2.92 -10.95
C LEU A 328 21.16 1.39 -10.83
N LEU A 329 20.28 0.89 -9.98
CA LEU A 329 20.05 -0.55 -9.81
C LEU A 329 19.55 -1.21 -11.10
N LYS A 330 18.74 -0.51 -11.90
CA LYS A 330 18.29 -0.97 -13.23
C LYS A 330 19.46 -1.20 -14.19
N LEU A 331 20.57 -0.48 -14.07
CA LEU A 331 21.77 -0.64 -14.90
C LEU A 331 22.65 -1.82 -14.47
N THR A 332 22.35 -2.44 -13.33
CA THR A 332 23.12 -3.55 -12.76
C THR A 332 22.38 -4.89 -12.84
N PHE A 333 23.01 -5.96 -12.35
CA PHE A 333 22.36 -7.27 -12.19
C PHE A 333 21.14 -7.24 -11.24
N PHE A 334 21.03 -6.21 -10.39
CA PHE A 334 19.91 -6.05 -9.45
C PHE A 334 18.60 -5.57 -10.09
N LYS A 335 18.58 -5.26 -11.39
CA LYS A 335 17.39 -4.81 -12.14
C LYS A 335 16.13 -5.65 -11.86
N GLN A 336 16.29 -6.97 -11.67
CA GLN A 336 15.17 -7.89 -11.43
C GLN A 336 14.48 -7.70 -10.07
N PHE A 337 15.13 -7.03 -9.11
CA PHE A 337 14.61 -6.80 -7.76
C PHE A 337 13.92 -5.44 -7.61
N VAL A 338 14.09 -4.55 -8.60
CA VAL A 338 13.47 -3.23 -8.67
C VAL A 338 12.37 -3.10 -9.74
N SER A 339 12.16 -4.13 -10.58
CA SER A 339 11.29 -4.10 -11.78
C SER A 339 10.23 -5.21 -11.91
#